data_AF-A0A7S1U9L7-F1
#
_entry.id   AF-A0A7S1U9L7-F1
#
_cell.length_a   1.000
_cell.length_b   1.000
_cell.length_c   1.000
_cell.angle_alpha   90.00
_cell.angle_beta   90.00
_cell.angle_gamma   90.00
#
_symmetry.space_group_name_H-M   'P 1'
#
loop_
_entity.id
_entity.type
_entity.pdbx_description
1 polymer ?
#
loop_
_entity_poly.entity_id
_entity_poly.type
_entity_poly.pdbx_seq_one_letter_code
_entity_poly.pdbx_strand_id
1 'polypeptide(L)'
;PAVAAGETAAAEGAGPAQKKKKPGRPKMSRYSLRQVLNHEVLTTEEEHALAAQVRLKADAEAKRDELMAELDREPSFEEWSASVGVEPAELKEVLAQGGAAKKAFVRANMRLVSSVVIRLHRNSRKTGASGGGYTSGEPLLYEDLMQEAVFGLTRAVELFEPSRGVKFSTYALWWIRQAVMRAMSDLTRTIRLPDYMREKVSKMNRVKREMAQKHGVEPTMEELALELGVGEGKLADYERAAQFCVSLDSQAFGSTRTPSDASSPISLGDTLPRSGGGEAGSFTHPAPLR
;
A
#
# COMPACT_ATOMS: atom_id res chain seq x y z
N PRO A 1 -10.99 15.28 -73.94
CA PRO A 1 -9.50 15.37 -73.83
C PRO A 1 -9.12 16.34 -72.69
N ALA A 2 -8.98 15.87 -71.44
CA ALA A 2 -7.74 15.30 -70.88
C ALA A 2 -6.64 16.40 -70.80
N VAL A 3 -5.99 16.78 -69.68
CA VAL A 3 -5.49 16.12 -68.45
C VAL A 3 -5.08 17.30 -67.50
N ALA A 4 -5.61 17.51 -66.29
CA ALA A 4 -5.24 16.96 -64.96
C ALA A 4 -3.73 16.91 -64.60
N ALA A 5 -3.22 17.93 -63.89
CA ALA A 5 -2.02 17.81 -63.05
C ALA A 5 -2.09 18.81 -61.88
N GLY A 6 -2.63 18.36 -60.75
CA GLY A 6 -2.50 19.04 -59.45
C GLY A 6 -1.34 18.42 -58.69
N GLU A 7 -0.41 19.25 -58.22
CA GLU A 7 0.72 18.87 -57.38
C GLU A 7 0.23 18.27 -56.06
N THR A 8 0.58 17.01 -55.82
CA THR A 8 0.43 16.36 -54.52
C THR A 8 1.63 16.67 -53.64
N ALA A 9 1.44 17.57 -52.68
CA ALA A 9 2.36 17.73 -51.55
C ALA A 9 2.30 16.47 -50.67
N ALA A 10 3.43 15.75 -50.61
CA ALA A 10 3.61 14.58 -49.79
C ALA A 10 3.56 14.95 -48.30
N ALA A 11 2.58 14.42 -47.58
CA ALA A 11 2.54 14.42 -46.13
C ALA A 11 3.55 13.38 -45.61
N GLU A 12 4.71 13.84 -45.15
CA GLU A 12 5.68 13.02 -44.44
C GLU A 12 5.13 12.58 -43.07
N GLY A 13 5.00 11.26 -42.91
CA GLY A 13 5.47 10.55 -41.73
C GLY A 13 4.88 10.91 -40.36
N ALA A 14 3.59 10.63 -40.15
CA ALA A 14 3.10 10.40 -38.78
C ALA A 14 3.77 9.14 -38.21
N GLY A 15 4.80 9.33 -37.37
CA GLY A 15 5.51 8.26 -36.67
C GLY A 15 4.54 7.34 -35.90
N PRO A 16 4.84 6.04 -35.77
CA PRO A 16 3.90 5.08 -35.21
C PRO A 16 3.59 5.44 -33.76
N ALA A 17 2.33 5.76 -33.49
CA ALA A 17 1.80 5.95 -32.15
C ALA A 17 2.20 4.75 -31.28
N GLN A 18 3.10 4.97 -30.33
CA GLN A 18 3.53 3.96 -29.37
C GLN A 18 2.29 3.47 -28.62
N LYS A 19 1.82 2.26 -28.96
CA LYS A 19 0.74 1.58 -28.26
C LYS A 19 1.11 1.51 -26.78
N LYS A 20 0.48 2.34 -25.94
CA LYS A 20 0.59 2.27 -24.48
C LYS A 20 0.31 0.82 -24.05
N LYS A 21 1.36 0.08 -23.68
CA LYS A 21 1.24 -1.30 -23.19
C LYS A 21 0.25 -1.28 -22.02
N LYS A 22 -0.86 -2.03 -22.16
CA LYS A 22 -1.79 -2.25 -21.04
C LYS A 22 -0.95 -2.76 -19.85
N PRO A 23 -1.11 -2.21 -18.64
CA PRO A 23 -0.31 -2.63 -17.50
C PRO A 23 -0.53 -4.14 -17.31
N GLY A 24 0.56 -4.90 -17.49
CA GLY A 24 0.53 -6.34 -17.32
C GLY A 24 -0.04 -6.70 -15.95
N ARG A 25 -0.79 -7.81 -15.88
CA ARG A 25 -1.16 -8.39 -14.58
C ARG A 25 0.13 -8.53 -13.77
N PRO A 26 0.16 -8.08 -12.49
CA PRO A 26 1.33 -8.31 -11.65
C PRO A 26 1.65 -9.80 -11.71
N LYS A 27 2.83 -10.13 -12.24
CA LYS A 27 3.28 -11.51 -12.33
C LYS A 27 3.71 -11.89 -10.94
N MET A 28 2.85 -12.62 -10.25
CA MET A 28 3.19 -13.25 -8.98
C MET A 28 4.40 -14.16 -9.20
N SER A 29 5.38 -14.13 -8.30
CA SER A 29 6.45 -15.12 -8.32
C SER A 29 5.83 -16.53 -8.36
N ARG A 30 6.40 -17.41 -9.18
CA ARG A 30 5.91 -18.80 -9.34
C ARG A 30 5.84 -19.53 -7.99
N TYR A 31 6.72 -19.15 -7.05
CA TYR A 31 6.76 -19.67 -5.69
C TYR A 31 5.51 -19.30 -4.89
N SER A 32 5.16 -18.00 -4.86
CA SER A 32 3.99 -17.50 -4.14
C SER A 32 2.67 -18.02 -4.71
N LEU A 33 2.61 -18.20 -6.04
CA LEU A 33 1.44 -18.80 -6.70
C LEU A 33 1.20 -20.25 -6.23
N ARG A 34 2.27 -21.04 -6.09
CA ARG A 34 2.19 -22.43 -5.63
C ARG A 34 1.71 -22.51 -4.17
N GLN A 35 2.17 -21.60 -3.31
CA GLN A 35 1.72 -21.52 -1.92
C GLN A 35 0.24 -21.10 -1.79
N VAL A 36 -0.26 -20.26 -2.70
CA VAL A 36 -1.65 -19.80 -2.68
C VAL A 36 -2.63 -20.86 -3.23
N LEU A 37 -2.20 -21.70 -4.17
CA LEU A 37 -3.10 -22.61 -4.89
C LEU A 37 -3.23 -24.01 -4.29
N ASN A 38 -2.31 -24.43 -3.43
CA ASN A 38 -2.22 -25.83 -2.94
C ASN A 38 -2.97 -26.11 -1.63
N HIS A 39 -3.99 -25.32 -1.29
CA HIS A 39 -4.77 -25.53 -0.07
C HIS A 39 -6.25 -25.66 -0.38
N GLU A 40 -6.87 -26.66 0.25
CA GLU A 40 -8.30 -26.89 0.19
C GLU A 40 -9.05 -25.77 0.90
N VAL A 41 -10.24 -25.46 0.39
CA VAL A 41 -11.11 -24.44 0.97
C VAL A 41 -11.83 -25.06 2.15
N LEU A 42 -11.78 -24.41 3.30
CA LEU A 42 -12.42 -24.90 4.52
C LEU A 42 -13.94 -24.89 4.40
N THR A 43 -14.57 -25.89 5.00
CA THR A 43 -16.01 -25.88 5.28
C THR A 43 -16.30 -25.03 6.52
N THR A 44 -17.57 -24.64 6.73
CA THR A 44 -17.98 -23.88 7.92
C THR A 44 -17.67 -24.64 9.22
N GLU A 45 -17.84 -25.96 9.24
CA GLU A 45 -17.55 -26.79 10.42
C GLU A 45 -16.05 -26.81 10.72
N GLU A 46 -15.21 -26.91 9.70
CA GLU A 46 -13.75 -26.84 9.84
C GLU A 46 -13.30 -25.45 10.28
N GLU A 47 -13.91 -24.37 9.76
CA GLU A 47 -13.67 -23.00 10.24
C GLU A 47 -13.95 -22.89 11.74
N HIS A 48 -15.04 -23.48 12.21
CA HIS A 48 -15.43 -23.47 13.62
C HIS A 48 -14.43 -24.27 14.48
N ALA A 49 -14.05 -25.47 14.04
CA ALA A 49 -13.11 -26.33 14.76
C ALA A 49 -11.72 -25.67 14.89
N LEU A 50 -11.19 -25.10 13.80
CA LEU A 50 -9.92 -24.39 13.81
C LEU A 50 -9.99 -23.11 14.66
N ALA A 51 -11.08 -22.35 14.57
CA ALA A 51 -11.28 -21.15 15.39
C ALA A 51 -11.29 -21.49 16.89
N ALA A 52 -11.93 -22.59 17.29
CA ALA A 52 -11.96 -23.04 18.67
C ALA A 52 -10.55 -23.36 19.19
N GLN A 53 -9.74 -24.08 18.43
CA GLN A 53 -8.35 -24.40 18.80
C GLN A 53 -7.47 -23.15 18.90
N VAL A 54 -7.64 -22.19 17.98
CA VAL A 54 -6.94 -20.90 18.05
C VAL A 54 -7.34 -20.13 19.30
N ARG A 55 -8.63 -20.13 19.67
CA ARG A 55 -9.12 -19.43 20.85
C ARG A 55 -8.63 -20.06 22.15
N LEU A 56 -8.67 -21.39 22.28
CA LEU A 56 -8.12 -22.09 23.44
C LEU A 56 -6.66 -21.70 23.71
N LYS A 57 -5.85 -21.64 22.65
CA LYS A 57 -4.47 -21.15 22.75
C LYS A 57 -4.41 -19.69 23.19
N ALA A 58 -5.22 -18.81 22.62
CA ALA A 58 -5.22 -17.38 22.94
C ALA A 58 -5.63 -17.14 24.41
N ASP A 59 -6.62 -17.88 24.91
CA ASP A 59 -7.08 -17.82 26.30
C ASP A 59 -5.97 -18.29 27.26
N ALA A 60 -5.24 -19.35 26.90
CA ALA A 60 -4.07 -19.80 27.67
C ALA A 60 -2.95 -18.74 27.67
N GLU A 61 -2.63 -18.13 26.53
CA GLU A 61 -1.64 -17.04 26.43
C GLU A 61 -2.07 -15.81 27.24
N ALA A 62 -3.36 -15.46 27.24
CA ALA A 62 -3.89 -14.37 28.07
C ALA A 62 -3.71 -14.66 29.58
N LYS A 63 -3.95 -15.90 30.01
CA LYS A 63 -3.72 -16.31 31.41
C LYS A 63 -2.25 -16.19 31.83
N ARG A 64 -1.33 -16.49 30.91
CA ARG A 64 0.10 -16.29 31.13
C ARG A 64 0.43 -14.81 31.32
N ASP A 65 -0.15 -13.95 30.49
CA ASP A 65 0.10 -12.51 30.54
C ASP A 65 -0.49 -11.88 31.82
N GLU A 66 -1.63 -12.38 32.31
CA GLU A 66 -2.18 -12.04 33.64
C GLU A 66 -1.21 -12.43 34.77
N LEU A 67 -0.72 -13.67 34.78
CA LEU A 67 0.26 -14.14 35.76
C LEU A 67 1.57 -13.33 35.72
N MET A 68 2.02 -12.96 34.52
CA MET A 68 3.23 -12.16 34.35
C MET A 68 3.06 -10.77 35.00
N ALA A 69 1.87 -10.18 34.89
CA ALA A 69 1.55 -8.92 35.54
C ALA A 69 1.44 -9.04 37.07
N GLU A 70 0.97 -10.18 37.59
CA GLU A 70 0.87 -10.44 39.03
C GLU A 70 2.22 -10.74 39.68
N LEU A 71 3.08 -11.50 39.00
CA LEU A 71 4.35 -11.98 39.55
C LEU A 71 5.52 -11.03 39.30
N ASP A 72 5.38 -10.05 38.40
CA ASP A 72 6.45 -9.17 37.89
C ASP A 72 7.68 -9.98 37.39
N ARG A 73 7.42 -11.20 36.90
CA ARG A 73 8.39 -12.12 36.29
C ARG A 73 7.71 -13.05 35.30
N GLU A 74 8.50 -13.74 34.48
CA GLU A 74 7.96 -14.81 33.64
C GLU A 74 7.46 -15.98 34.52
N PRO A 75 6.18 -16.41 34.38
CA PRO A 75 5.67 -17.56 35.09
C PRO A 75 6.33 -18.83 34.59
N SER A 76 6.62 -19.76 35.51
CA SER A 76 7.08 -21.09 35.12
C SER A 76 5.96 -21.84 34.40
N PHE A 77 6.34 -22.86 33.63
CA PHE A 77 5.36 -23.62 32.85
C PHE A 77 4.36 -24.38 33.74
N GLU A 78 4.77 -24.77 34.95
CA GLU A 78 3.91 -25.42 35.95
C GLU A 78 2.93 -24.44 36.59
N GLU A 79 3.37 -23.22 36.92
CA GLU A 79 2.50 -22.15 37.41
C GLU A 79 1.47 -21.74 36.35
N TRP A 80 1.90 -21.68 35.08
CA TRP A 80 1.00 -21.39 33.97
C TRP A 80 -0.04 -22.49 33.77
N SER A 81 0.37 -23.76 33.71
CA SER A 81 -0.58 -24.87 33.57
C SER A 81 -1.56 -24.94 34.73
N ALA A 82 -1.09 -24.71 35.97
CA ALA A 82 -1.93 -24.63 37.15
C ALA A 82 -2.98 -23.50 37.07
N SER A 83 -2.63 -22.33 36.52
CA SER A 83 -3.58 -21.22 36.37
C SER A 83 -4.68 -21.46 35.33
N VAL A 84 -4.39 -22.28 34.32
CA VAL A 84 -5.36 -22.70 33.31
C VAL A 84 -6.19 -23.89 33.81
N GLY A 85 -5.68 -24.63 34.79
CA GLY A 85 -6.33 -25.81 35.37
C GLY A 85 -6.08 -27.10 34.58
N VAL A 86 -4.96 -27.18 33.86
CA VAL A 86 -4.57 -28.33 33.03
C VAL A 86 -3.18 -28.83 33.40
N GLU A 87 -2.86 -30.06 33.03
CA GLU A 87 -1.51 -30.61 33.22
C GLU A 87 -0.48 -29.93 32.30
N PRO A 88 0.80 -29.83 32.70
CA PRO A 88 1.85 -29.25 31.86
C PRO A 88 1.98 -29.92 30.49
N ALA A 89 1.75 -31.23 30.39
CA ALA A 89 1.76 -31.94 29.11
C ALA A 89 0.61 -31.49 28.19
N GLU A 90 -0.58 -31.35 28.76
CA GLU A 90 -1.79 -30.93 28.05
C GLU A 90 -1.69 -29.46 27.60
N LEU A 91 -1.16 -28.57 28.43
CA LEU A 91 -0.92 -27.18 28.03
C LEU A 91 0.01 -27.09 26.81
N LYS A 92 1.10 -27.88 26.77
CA LYS A 92 2.00 -27.92 25.60
C LYS A 92 1.25 -28.35 24.34
N GLU A 93 0.39 -29.34 24.46
CA GLU A 93 -0.42 -29.83 23.35
C GLU A 93 -1.40 -28.77 22.86
N VAL A 94 -2.14 -28.11 23.76
CA VAL A 94 -3.06 -27.00 23.41
C VAL A 94 -2.34 -25.88 22.66
N LEU A 95 -1.15 -25.48 23.13
CA LEU A 95 -0.35 -24.44 22.48
C LEU A 95 0.14 -24.88 21.08
N ALA A 96 0.58 -26.13 20.95
CA ALA A 96 1.03 -26.69 19.68
C ALA A 96 -0.11 -26.82 18.68
N GLN A 97 -1.24 -27.38 19.11
CA GLN A 97 -2.45 -27.54 18.29
C GLN A 97 -3.00 -26.18 17.87
N GLY A 98 -3.16 -25.22 18.78
CA GLY A 98 -3.63 -23.88 18.42
C GLY A 98 -2.68 -23.14 17.47
N GLY A 99 -1.36 -23.35 17.62
CA GLY A 99 -0.36 -22.82 16.67
C GLY A 99 -0.47 -23.45 15.28
N ALA A 100 -0.67 -24.77 15.20
CA ALA A 100 -0.89 -25.48 13.95
C ALA A 100 -2.21 -25.09 13.29
N ALA A 101 -3.28 -24.97 14.09
CA ALA A 101 -4.61 -24.56 13.66
C ALA A 101 -4.58 -23.17 13.04
N LYS A 102 -3.94 -22.20 13.70
CA LYS A 102 -3.75 -20.83 13.18
C LYS A 102 -3.06 -20.84 11.81
N LYS A 103 -1.95 -21.59 11.68
CA LYS A 103 -1.22 -21.72 10.41
C LYS A 103 -2.06 -22.40 9.32
N ALA A 104 -2.84 -23.41 9.66
CA ALA A 104 -3.74 -24.08 8.72
C ALA A 104 -4.86 -23.14 8.25
N PHE A 105 -5.48 -22.42 9.19
CA PHE A 105 -6.58 -21.50 8.92
C PHE A 105 -6.14 -20.33 8.03
N VAL A 106 -4.97 -19.74 8.30
CA VAL A 106 -4.39 -18.70 7.44
C VAL A 106 -4.08 -19.26 6.04
N ARG A 107 -3.44 -20.43 5.94
CA ARG A 107 -3.07 -21.05 4.65
C ARG A 107 -4.28 -21.31 3.76
N ALA A 108 -5.37 -21.86 4.30
CA ALA A 108 -6.59 -22.11 3.55
C ALA A 108 -7.21 -20.83 2.97
N ASN A 109 -6.99 -19.68 3.62
CA ASN A 109 -7.54 -18.39 3.24
C ASN A 109 -6.60 -17.51 2.40
N MET A 110 -5.42 -18.01 2.01
CA MET A 110 -4.45 -17.25 1.20
C MET A 110 -4.99 -16.82 -0.17
N ARG A 111 -5.94 -17.58 -0.74
CA ARG A 111 -6.63 -17.23 -2.00
C ARG A 111 -7.46 -15.97 -1.86
N LEU A 112 -8.14 -15.81 -0.73
CA LEU A 112 -8.92 -14.60 -0.43
C LEU A 112 -7.99 -13.39 -0.38
N VAL A 113 -6.88 -13.49 0.37
CA VAL A 113 -5.87 -12.44 0.49
C VAL A 113 -5.35 -12.01 -0.87
N SER A 114 -4.90 -12.96 -1.70
CA SER A 114 -4.40 -12.67 -3.04
C SER A 114 -5.47 -11.95 -3.89
N SER A 115 -6.73 -12.39 -3.83
CA SER A 115 -7.82 -11.77 -4.60
C SER A 115 -8.09 -10.32 -4.18
N VAL A 116 -8.01 -10.03 -2.87
CA VAL A 116 -8.20 -8.69 -2.31
C VAL A 116 -7.03 -7.79 -2.68
N VAL A 117 -5.79 -8.26 -2.51
CA VAL A 117 -4.58 -7.51 -2.87
C VAL A 117 -4.55 -7.20 -4.36
N ILE A 118 -4.82 -8.18 -5.24
CA ILE A 118 -4.89 -7.95 -6.69
C ILE A 118 -5.91 -6.86 -7.03
N ARG A 119 -7.08 -6.87 -6.38
CA ARG A 119 -8.14 -5.89 -6.61
C ARG A 119 -7.71 -4.49 -6.17
N LEU A 120 -7.18 -4.36 -4.94
CA LEU A 120 -6.74 -3.08 -4.39
C LEU A 120 -5.55 -2.52 -5.16
N HIS A 121 -4.53 -3.34 -5.41
CA HIS A 121 -3.35 -2.95 -6.17
C HIS A 121 -3.72 -2.47 -7.59
N ARG A 122 -4.70 -3.12 -8.26
CA ARG A 122 -5.22 -2.64 -9.55
C ARG A 122 -5.96 -1.31 -9.43
N ASN A 123 -6.79 -1.14 -8.41
CA ASN A 123 -7.55 0.09 -8.20
C ASN A 123 -6.62 1.28 -7.93
N SER A 124 -5.59 1.09 -7.09
CA SER A 124 -4.64 2.15 -6.77
C SER A 124 -3.81 2.61 -7.97
N ARG A 125 -3.45 1.70 -8.89
CA ARG A 125 -2.82 2.10 -10.17
C ARG A 125 -3.72 2.97 -11.05
N LYS A 126 -5.04 2.75 -11.02
CA LYS A 126 -6.00 3.58 -11.78
C LYS A 126 -6.10 4.98 -11.19
N THR A 127 -6.04 5.10 -9.86
CA THR A 127 -6.16 6.39 -9.18
C THR A 127 -4.85 7.20 -9.19
N GLY A 128 -3.70 6.52 -9.27
CA GLY A 128 -2.37 7.15 -9.35
C GLY A 128 -2.11 7.93 -10.65
N ALA A 129 -2.66 7.50 -11.79
CA ALA A 129 -2.60 8.26 -13.04
C ALA A 129 -3.51 9.50 -13.07
N SER A 130 -4.12 9.85 -11.94
CA SER A 130 -5.31 10.71 -11.86
C SER A 130 -5.43 11.47 -10.54
N GLY A 131 -4.42 11.43 -9.65
CA GLY A 131 -4.31 12.33 -8.48
C GLY A 131 -5.35 12.18 -7.36
N GLY A 132 -6.29 11.24 -7.43
CA GLY A 132 -7.48 11.24 -6.55
C GLY A 132 -7.47 10.27 -5.36
N GLY A 133 -6.35 9.67 -4.98
CA GLY A 133 -6.34 8.65 -3.93
C GLY A 133 -5.04 8.59 -3.12
N TYR A 134 -5.14 7.91 -1.97
CA TYR A 134 -4.12 7.64 -0.93
C TYR A 134 -2.76 7.09 -1.41
N THR A 135 -2.54 6.95 -2.72
CA THR A 135 -1.45 6.17 -3.34
C THR A 135 -0.84 6.95 -4.49
N SER A 136 -0.52 8.22 -4.29
CA SER A 136 0.03 9.08 -5.35
C SER A 136 1.54 8.87 -5.55
N GLY A 137 2.13 7.78 -5.05
CA GLY A 137 3.56 7.43 -5.23
C GLY A 137 3.77 6.23 -6.14
N GLU A 138 5.00 5.70 -6.17
CA GLU A 138 5.30 4.47 -6.90
C GLU A 138 4.45 3.31 -6.35
N PRO A 139 3.83 2.49 -7.20
CA PRO A 139 3.00 1.38 -6.72
C PRO A 139 3.88 0.39 -5.95
N LEU A 140 3.56 0.19 -4.66
CA LEU A 140 4.19 -0.84 -3.84
C LEU A 140 4.19 -2.20 -4.54
N LEU A 141 5.26 -2.97 -4.30
CA LEU A 141 5.38 -4.30 -4.84
C LEU A 141 4.21 -5.17 -4.38
N TYR A 142 3.73 -6.04 -5.27
CA TYR A 142 2.63 -6.95 -4.94
C TYR A 142 2.97 -7.85 -3.74
N GLU A 143 4.23 -8.26 -3.60
CA GLU A 143 4.70 -9.14 -2.53
C GLU A 143 4.64 -8.45 -1.18
N ASP A 144 5.03 -7.17 -1.09
CA ASP A 144 4.93 -6.38 0.14
C ASP A 144 3.47 -6.25 0.58
N LEU A 145 2.58 -5.90 -0.35
CA LEU A 145 1.15 -5.82 -0.07
C LEU A 145 0.57 -7.17 0.36
N MET A 146 1.08 -8.27 -0.21
CA MET A 146 0.65 -9.61 0.18
C MET A 146 1.04 -9.92 1.62
N GLN A 147 2.26 -9.58 2.05
CA GLN A 147 2.69 -9.83 3.42
C GLN A 147 1.89 -9.01 4.44
N GLU A 148 1.67 -7.72 4.15
CA GLU A 148 0.83 -6.85 4.97
C GLU A 148 -0.61 -7.38 5.09
N ALA A 149 -1.15 -7.86 3.97
CA ALA A 149 -2.47 -8.48 3.95
C ALA A 149 -2.53 -9.79 4.77
N VAL A 150 -1.44 -10.58 4.80
CA VAL A 150 -1.33 -11.78 5.62
C VAL A 150 -1.32 -11.43 7.11
N PHE A 151 -0.68 -10.33 7.53
CA PHE A 151 -0.78 -9.85 8.91
C PHE A 151 -2.22 -9.49 9.27
N GLY A 152 -2.93 -8.78 8.38
CA GLY A 152 -4.36 -8.50 8.53
C GLY A 152 -5.22 -9.76 8.65
N LEU A 153 -4.99 -10.76 7.79
CA LEU A 153 -5.68 -12.05 7.86
C LEU A 153 -5.39 -12.78 9.17
N THR A 154 -4.13 -12.78 9.60
CA THR A 154 -3.71 -13.45 10.84
C THR A 154 -4.44 -12.85 12.04
N ARG A 155 -4.56 -11.51 12.08
CA ARG A 155 -5.35 -10.83 13.11
C ARG A 155 -6.84 -11.18 13.05
N ALA A 156 -7.39 -11.32 11.85
CA ALA A 156 -8.76 -11.78 11.68
C ALA A 156 -8.95 -13.20 12.25
N VAL A 157 -8.01 -14.11 12.01
CA VAL A 157 -8.07 -15.48 12.57
C VAL A 157 -8.05 -15.49 14.09
N GLU A 158 -7.21 -14.65 14.71
CA GLU A 158 -7.14 -14.54 16.18
C GLU A 158 -8.45 -14.05 16.82
N LEU A 159 -9.13 -13.11 16.16
CA LEU A 159 -10.31 -12.43 16.69
C LEU A 159 -11.63 -12.99 16.14
N PHE A 160 -11.61 -14.09 15.42
CA PHE A 160 -12.81 -14.63 14.79
C PHE A 160 -13.67 -15.39 15.81
N GLU A 161 -14.95 -15.03 15.87
CA GLU A 161 -15.94 -15.69 16.71
C GLU A 161 -17.01 -16.39 15.86
N PRO A 162 -16.97 -17.73 15.75
CA PRO A 162 -17.97 -18.50 15.02
C PRO A 162 -19.41 -18.33 15.53
N SER A 163 -19.58 -18.03 16.82
CA SER A 163 -20.89 -17.86 17.47
C SER A 163 -21.72 -16.72 16.87
N ARG A 164 -21.10 -15.77 16.18
CA ARG A 164 -21.79 -14.64 15.54
C ARG A 164 -22.52 -15.01 14.25
N GLY A 165 -22.39 -16.26 13.76
CA GLY A 165 -23.12 -16.75 12.59
C GLY A 165 -22.70 -16.14 11.25
N VAL A 166 -21.56 -15.45 11.20
CA VAL A 166 -21.00 -14.86 9.98
C VAL A 166 -19.86 -15.72 9.44
N LYS A 167 -19.84 -15.94 8.12
CA LYS A 167 -18.73 -16.65 7.46
C LYS A 167 -17.42 -15.91 7.69
N PHE A 168 -16.32 -16.65 7.87
CA PHE A 168 -15.00 -16.07 8.12
C PHE A 168 -14.57 -15.09 7.02
N SER A 169 -14.81 -15.42 5.75
CA SER A 169 -14.45 -14.57 4.59
C SER A 169 -15.04 -13.15 4.65
N THR A 170 -16.27 -13.00 5.15
CA THR A 170 -16.93 -11.70 5.32
C THR A 170 -16.23 -10.86 6.38
N TYR A 171 -15.83 -11.49 7.49
CA TYR A 171 -15.13 -10.84 8.58
C TYR A 171 -13.69 -10.47 8.20
N ALA A 172 -12.96 -11.42 7.62
CA ALA A 172 -11.56 -11.26 7.25
C ALA A 172 -11.33 -10.15 6.21
N LEU A 173 -12.30 -9.89 5.33
CA LEU A 173 -12.20 -8.86 4.30
C LEU A 173 -11.86 -7.48 4.89
N TRP A 174 -12.46 -7.10 6.02
CA TRP A 174 -12.21 -5.82 6.66
C TRP A 174 -10.77 -5.69 7.15
N TRP A 175 -10.28 -6.72 7.84
CA TRP A 175 -8.91 -6.76 8.36
C TRP A 175 -7.86 -6.79 7.25
N ILE A 176 -8.09 -7.60 6.21
CA ILE A 176 -7.20 -7.68 5.04
C ILE A 176 -7.16 -6.30 4.34
N ARG A 177 -8.32 -5.70 4.09
CA ARG A 177 -8.39 -4.39 3.42
C ARG A 177 -7.70 -3.31 4.24
N GLN A 178 -7.94 -3.28 5.56
CA GLN A 178 -7.35 -2.29 6.45
C GLN A 178 -5.82 -2.39 6.47
N ALA A 179 -5.28 -3.61 6.59
CA ALA A 179 -3.84 -3.82 6.58
C ALA A 179 -3.21 -3.37 5.26
N VAL A 180 -3.79 -3.77 4.12
CA VAL A 180 -3.31 -3.33 2.79
C VAL A 180 -3.39 -1.81 2.64
N MET A 181 -4.52 -1.19 3.01
CA MET A 181 -4.69 0.26 2.88
C MET A 181 -3.72 1.05 3.77
N ARG A 182 -3.50 0.58 5.00
CA ARG A 182 -2.51 1.16 5.91
C ARG A 182 -1.10 1.04 5.35
N ALA A 183 -0.70 -0.15 4.89
CA ALA A 183 0.60 -0.37 4.27
C ALA A 183 0.81 0.51 3.03
N MET A 184 -0.21 0.62 2.17
CA MET A 184 -0.18 1.53 1.04
C MET A 184 0.02 2.98 1.46
N SER A 185 -0.67 3.40 2.51
CA SER A 185 -0.58 4.78 2.99
C SER A 185 0.77 5.09 3.64
N ASP A 186 1.41 4.11 4.25
CA ASP A 186 2.64 4.27 5.02
C ASP A 186 3.91 4.04 4.19
N LEU A 187 3.87 3.14 3.21
CA LEU A 187 5.06 2.69 2.47
C LEU A 187 5.15 3.22 1.02
N THR A 188 4.09 3.78 0.44
CA THR A 188 4.13 4.28 -0.97
C THR A 188 4.95 5.56 -1.17
N ARG A 189 5.28 6.27 -0.10
CA ARG A 189 6.05 7.53 -0.17
C ARG A 189 7.44 7.32 0.41
N THR A 190 8.45 7.83 -0.28
CA THR A 190 9.84 7.89 0.21
C THR A 190 9.92 8.69 1.53
N ILE A 191 9.21 9.83 1.59
CA ILE A 191 9.07 10.62 2.81
C ILE A 191 7.67 10.37 3.38
N ARG A 192 7.61 9.71 4.53
CA ARG A 192 6.35 9.37 5.20
C ARG A 192 5.64 10.65 5.63
N LEU A 193 4.36 10.75 5.26
CA LEU A 193 3.46 11.78 5.77
C LEU A 193 2.60 11.20 6.91
N PRO A 194 2.40 11.93 8.01
CA PRO A 194 1.43 11.56 9.03
C PRO A 194 0.00 11.45 8.47
N ASP A 195 -0.81 10.60 9.10
CA ASP A 195 -2.19 10.29 8.68
C ASP A 195 -3.04 11.54 8.46
N TYR A 196 -3.03 12.46 9.44
CA TYR A 196 -3.82 13.70 9.37
C TYR A 196 -3.42 14.57 8.17
N MET A 197 -2.13 14.65 7.82
CA MET A 197 -1.66 15.40 6.66
C MET A 197 -2.12 14.75 5.36
N ARG A 198 -2.10 13.41 5.27
CA ARG A 198 -2.56 12.69 4.08
C ARG A 198 -4.04 12.90 3.82
N GLU A 199 -4.87 12.96 4.85
CA GLU A 199 -6.29 13.28 4.72
C GLU A 199 -6.49 14.68 4.15
N LYS A 200 -5.75 15.68 4.64
CA LYS A 200 -5.81 17.06 4.12
C LYS A 200 -5.37 17.14 2.67
N VAL A 201 -4.24 16.52 2.33
CA VAL A 201 -3.74 16.45 0.94
C VAL A 201 -4.73 15.73 0.02
N SER A 202 -5.32 14.62 0.48
CA SER A 202 -6.31 13.87 -0.30
C SER A 202 -7.59 14.68 -0.52
N LYS A 203 -8.07 15.40 0.51
CA LYS A 203 -9.21 16.30 0.40
C LYS A 203 -8.93 17.44 -0.57
N MET A 204 -7.76 18.08 -0.45
CA MET A 204 -7.30 19.14 -1.35
C MET A 204 -7.28 18.67 -2.80
N ASN A 205 -6.64 17.53 -3.09
CA ASN A 205 -6.58 16.97 -4.44
C ASN A 205 -7.97 16.59 -4.99
N ARG A 206 -8.87 16.10 -4.12
CA ARG A 206 -10.26 15.79 -4.52
C ARG A 206 -11.01 17.06 -4.92
N VAL A 207 -10.97 18.10 -4.10
CA VAL A 207 -11.64 19.38 -4.38
C VAL A 207 -11.03 20.05 -5.60
N LYS A 208 -9.69 20.12 -5.70
CA LYS A 208 -8.97 20.65 -6.87
C LYS A 208 -9.46 19.97 -8.16
N ARG A 209 -9.64 18.65 -8.12
CA ARG A 209 -10.16 17.87 -9.26
C ARG A 209 -11.63 18.13 -9.56
N GLU A 210 -12.48 18.18 -8.54
CA GLU A 210 -13.91 18.47 -8.71
C GLU A 210 -14.10 19.86 -9.32
N MET A 211 -13.33 20.87 -8.88
CA MET A 211 -13.33 22.21 -9.47
C MET A 211 -12.81 22.19 -10.91
N ALA A 212 -11.69 21.51 -11.18
CA ALA A 212 -11.16 21.39 -12.53
C ALA A 212 -12.15 20.74 -13.50
N GLN A 213 -12.94 19.76 -13.04
CA GLN A 213 -14.00 19.14 -13.84
C GLN A 213 -15.20 20.08 -14.08
N LYS A 214 -15.57 20.89 -13.09
CA LYS A 214 -16.70 21.83 -13.20
C LYS A 214 -16.37 23.04 -14.08
N HIS A 215 -15.18 23.62 -13.91
CA HIS A 215 -14.79 24.88 -14.55
C HIS A 215 -13.96 24.68 -15.81
N GLY A 216 -13.49 23.46 -16.09
CA GLY A 216 -12.65 23.13 -17.25
C GLY A 216 -11.21 23.65 -17.16
N VAL A 217 -10.86 24.35 -16.07
CA VAL A 217 -9.54 24.94 -15.80
C VAL A 217 -9.13 24.58 -14.37
N GLU A 218 -7.83 24.41 -14.12
CA GLU A 218 -7.35 24.21 -12.74
C GLU A 218 -7.65 25.45 -11.87
N PRO A 219 -8.18 25.26 -10.65
CA PRO A 219 -8.49 26.38 -9.77
C PRO A 219 -7.21 27.07 -9.30
N THR A 220 -7.31 28.38 -9.10
CA THR A 220 -6.23 29.17 -8.48
C THR A 220 -6.07 28.82 -7.00
N MET A 221 -4.91 29.17 -6.42
CA MET A 221 -4.65 28.99 -4.98
C MET A 221 -5.73 29.66 -4.13
N GLU A 222 -6.14 30.87 -4.48
CA GLU A 222 -7.14 31.65 -3.76
C GLU A 222 -8.53 30.98 -3.79
N GLU A 223 -8.97 30.54 -4.97
CA GLU A 223 -10.24 29.84 -5.14
C GLU A 223 -10.27 28.50 -4.38
N LEU A 224 -9.16 27.76 -4.43
CA LEU A 224 -9.03 26.48 -3.74
C LEU A 224 -8.98 26.66 -2.22
N ALA A 225 -8.33 27.73 -1.73
CA ALA A 225 -8.28 28.10 -0.32
C ALA A 225 -9.68 28.46 0.22
N LEU A 226 -10.44 29.23 -0.55
CA LEU A 226 -11.81 29.62 -0.23
C LEU A 226 -12.74 28.41 -0.18
N GLU A 227 -12.68 27.52 -1.17
CA GLU A 227 -13.52 26.31 -1.22
C GLU A 227 -13.17 25.31 -0.11
N LEU A 228 -11.88 25.18 0.25
CA LEU A 228 -11.45 24.30 1.34
C LEU A 228 -11.64 24.91 2.73
N GLY A 229 -11.87 26.22 2.82
CA GLY A 229 -11.97 26.97 4.07
C GLY A 229 -10.66 27.04 4.86
N VAL A 230 -9.52 27.15 4.16
CA VAL A 230 -8.19 27.15 4.78
C VAL A 230 -7.38 28.34 4.25
N GLY A 231 -6.56 28.97 5.08
CA GLY A 231 -5.69 30.06 4.62
C GLY A 231 -4.63 29.59 3.62
N GLU A 232 -4.25 30.47 2.69
CA GLU A 232 -3.30 30.21 1.60
C GLU A 232 -1.97 29.65 2.08
N GLY A 233 -1.44 30.12 3.22
CA GLY A 233 -0.20 29.60 3.80
C GLY A 233 -0.28 28.10 4.14
N LYS A 234 -1.41 27.65 4.72
CA LYS A 234 -1.64 26.23 5.00
C LYS A 234 -1.88 25.43 3.73
N LEU A 235 -2.50 26.04 2.72
CA LEU A 235 -2.68 25.39 1.42
C LEU A 235 -1.33 25.17 0.73
N ALA A 236 -0.42 26.13 0.80
CA ALA A 236 0.96 25.98 0.33
C ALA A 236 1.71 24.86 1.07
N ASP A 237 1.48 24.69 2.37
CA ASP A 237 2.02 23.55 3.13
C ASP A 237 1.48 22.21 2.61
N TYR A 238 0.18 22.15 2.29
CA TYR A 238 -0.45 20.95 1.74
C TYR A 238 0.07 20.64 0.34
N GLU A 239 0.28 21.65 -0.51
CA GLU A 239 0.87 21.46 -1.82
C GLU A 239 2.32 20.98 -1.73
N ARG A 240 3.13 21.56 -0.83
CA ARG A 240 4.49 21.07 -0.56
C ARG A 240 4.48 19.63 -0.07
N ALA A 241 3.58 19.28 0.85
CA ALA A 241 3.42 17.91 1.31
C ALA A 241 2.90 16.96 0.20
N ALA A 242 2.16 17.47 -0.78
CA ALA A 242 1.64 16.67 -1.88
C ALA A 242 2.74 16.26 -2.88
N GLN A 243 3.83 17.01 -2.98
CA GLN A 243 4.94 16.75 -3.90
C GLN A 243 5.62 15.40 -3.61
N PHE A 244 6.12 14.76 -4.68
CA PHE A 244 6.84 13.49 -4.62
C PHE A 244 8.31 13.69 -4.91
N CYS A 245 9.15 12.84 -4.30
CA CYS A 245 10.56 12.77 -4.64
C CYS A 245 10.72 12.28 -6.08
N VAL A 246 11.65 12.90 -6.81
CA VAL A 246 12.06 12.46 -8.14
C VAL A 246 13.47 11.87 -8.07
N SER A 247 13.72 10.81 -8.84
CA SER A 247 15.04 10.21 -8.89
C SER A 247 16.00 11.09 -9.69
N LEU A 248 17.19 11.35 -9.16
CA LEU A 248 18.25 12.02 -9.90
C LEU A 248 18.71 11.17 -11.09
N ASP A 249 18.72 9.85 -10.95
CA ASP A 249 19.08 8.91 -12.03
C ASP A 249 18.01 8.80 -13.13
N SER A 250 16.84 9.43 -12.94
CA SER A 250 15.82 9.46 -14.00
C SER A 250 16.32 10.25 -15.21
N GLN A 251 15.91 9.85 -16.41
CA GLN A 251 16.32 10.51 -17.65
C GLN A 251 15.80 11.95 -17.68
N ALA A 252 16.68 12.89 -18.05
CA ALA A 252 16.30 14.29 -18.21
C ALA A 252 15.25 14.45 -19.34
N PHE A 253 14.23 15.28 -19.09
CA PHE A 253 13.16 15.55 -20.05
C PHE A 253 13.74 16.20 -21.32
N GLY A 254 13.39 15.65 -22.51
CA GLY A 254 13.87 16.18 -23.80
C GLY A 254 15.22 15.64 -24.31
N SER A 255 15.87 14.70 -23.60
CA SER A 255 17.09 14.06 -24.09
C SER A 255 16.80 13.03 -25.21
N THR A 256 16.59 13.50 -26.44
CA THR A 256 16.62 12.68 -27.66
C THR A 256 17.97 12.86 -28.38
N ARG A 257 19.06 12.31 -27.84
CA ARG A 257 20.30 12.14 -28.62
C ARG A 257 20.33 10.77 -29.29
N THR A 258 20.73 10.72 -30.56
CA THR A 258 21.05 9.53 -31.36
C THR A 258 22.58 9.35 -31.42
N PRO A 259 23.15 8.26 -31.99
CA PRO A 259 23.99 7.31 -31.27
C PRO A 259 25.46 7.40 -31.73
N SER A 260 26.10 8.57 -31.62
CA SER A 260 27.53 8.69 -31.97
C SER A 260 28.49 8.73 -30.79
N ASP A 261 28.03 9.04 -29.57
CA ASP A 261 28.91 9.09 -28.39
C ASP A 261 28.47 8.11 -27.32
N ALA A 262 29.40 7.25 -26.93
CA ALA A 262 29.18 6.15 -26.00
C ALA A 262 29.01 6.63 -24.54
N SER A 263 28.23 5.83 -23.80
CA SER A 263 28.03 5.77 -22.34
C SER A 263 26.93 6.67 -21.73
N SER A 264 25.75 6.06 -21.59
CA SER A 264 24.60 6.41 -20.73
C SER A 264 23.74 7.65 -21.10
N PRO A 265 22.41 7.55 -20.98
CA PRO A 265 21.51 8.70 -21.13
C PRO A 265 21.77 9.74 -20.04
N ILE A 266 21.69 11.03 -20.38
CA ILE A 266 21.85 12.15 -19.43
C ILE A 266 20.76 12.04 -18.37
N SER A 267 21.20 11.94 -17.11
CA SER A 267 20.32 11.86 -15.95
C SER A 267 19.91 13.27 -15.50
N LEU A 268 18.79 13.39 -14.78
CA LEU A 268 18.33 14.64 -14.18
C LEU A 268 19.41 15.25 -13.27
N GLY A 269 20.16 14.41 -12.56
CA GLY A 269 21.29 14.83 -11.73
C GLY A 269 22.39 15.53 -12.51
N ASP A 270 22.66 15.11 -13.75
CA ASP A 270 23.67 15.74 -14.61
C ASP A 270 23.26 17.13 -15.08
N THR A 271 21.97 17.46 -15.02
CA THR A 271 21.43 18.78 -15.39
C THR A 271 21.44 19.79 -14.23
N LEU A 272 21.73 19.33 -13.01
CA LEU A 272 21.80 20.20 -11.85
C LEU A 272 23.16 20.93 -11.78
N PRO A 273 23.19 22.21 -11.39
CA PRO A 273 24.43 22.93 -11.22
C PRO A 273 25.28 22.25 -10.13
N ARG A 274 26.50 21.82 -10.48
CA ARG A 274 27.48 21.36 -9.49
C ARG A 274 27.88 22.56 -8.63
N SER A 275 27.35 22.62 -7.42
CA SER A 275 27.75 23.59 -6.40
C SER A 275 29.26 23.44 -6.12
N GLY A 276 30.07 24.26 -6.78
CA GLY A 276 31.52 24.28 -6.66
C GLY A 276 32.11 25.49 -7.37
N GLY A 277 31.89 26.68 -6.81
CA GLY A 277 32.63 27.91 -7.16
C GLY A 277 31.76 29.16 -7.29
N GLY A 278 31.35 29.76 -6.17
CA GLY A 278 30.73 31.09 -6.15
C GLY A 278 29.63 31.24 -5.11
N GLU A 279 29.99 31.84 -3.97
CA GLU A 279 29.15 32.45 -2.93
C GLU A 279 27.94 31.66 -2.39
N ALA A 280 28.07 31.23 -1.13
CA ALA A 280 26.98 30.69 -0.33
C ALA A 280 25.90 31.76 -0.10
N GLY A 281 24.85 31.75 -0.92
CA GLY A 281 23.59 32.39 -0.59
C GLY A 281 23.02 31.75 0.69
N SER A 282 22.83 32.55 1.73
CA SER A 282 22.33 32.15 3.04
C SER A 282 21.03 31.36 2.95
N PHE A 283 21.09 30.06 3.24
CA PHE A 283 19.90 29.26 3.54
C PHE A 283 19.40 29.65 4.94
N THR A 284 18.47 30.61 5.02
CA THR A 284 17.76 30.89 6.27
C THR A 284 16.77 29.75 6.53
N HIS A 285 17.06 28.92 7.52
CA HIS A 285 16.13 27.95 8.07
C HIS A 285 14.88 28.68 8.58
N PRO A 286 13.65 28.35 8.13
CA PRO A 286 12.46 28.83 8.82
C PRO A 286 12.45 28.21 10.23
N ALA A 287 12.17 29.05 11.23
CA ALA A 287 12.18 28.71 12.65
C ALA A 287 11.33 27.46 12.96
N PRO A 288 11.72 26.63 13.94
CA PRO A 288 10.91 25.50 14.37
C PRO A 288 9.58 26.02 14.95
N LEU A 289 8.47 25.49 14.44
CA LEU A 289 7.14 25.73 14.98
C LEU A 289 7.12 25.19 16.42
N ARG A 290 6.89 26.09 17.39
CA ARG A 290 6.49 25.77 18.77
C ARG A 290 4.98 25.60 18.84
#